data_AF-A0A662RQT1-F1
#
_entry.id   AF-A0A662RQT1-F1
#
_cell.length_a   1.000
_cell.length_b   1.000
_cell.length_c   1.000
_cell.angle_alpha   90.00
_cell.angle_beta   90.00
_cell.angle_gamma   90.00
#
_symmetry.space_group_name_H-M   'P 1'
#
loop_
_entity.id
_entity.type
_entity.pdbx_description
1 polymer ?
#
loop_
_entity_poly.entity_id
_entity_poly.type
_entity_poly.pdbx_seq_one_letter_code
_entity_poly.pdbx_strand_id
1 'polypeptide(L)'
;MRREELLSFSLIAYFIEKKRMSMKDRLEILERYGVKSAKELEEKIKRGDVKEHPAGEDLITVENLEIRIKEISDDIRTLQETP
;
A
#
# COMPACT_ATOMS: atom_id res chain seq x y z
N MET A 1 4.88 -32.06 -0.58
CA MET A 1 5.41 -30.71 -0.33
C MET A 1 6.43 -30.81 0.79
N ARG A 2 7.66 -30.36 0.54
CA ARG A 2 8.72 -30.30 1.57
C ARG A 2 8.39 -29.21 2.60
N ARG A 3 8.97 -29.32 3.80
CA ARG A 3 8.73 -28.32 4.87
C ARG A 3 9.08 -26.91 4.41
N GLU A 4 10.19 -26.75 3.70
CA GLU A 4 10.66 -25.47 3.16
C GLU A 4 9.66 -24.87 2.16
N GLU A 5 9.14 -25.68 1.24
CA GLU A 5 8.09 -25.26 0.31
C GLU A 5 6.84 -24.78 1.04
N LEU A 6 6.38 -25.54 2.06
CA LEU A 6 5.21 -25.16 2.86
C LEU A 6 5.43 -23.83 3.59
N LEU A 7 6.63 -23.60 4.12
CA LEU A 7 7.00 -22.33 4.76
C LEU A 7 6.98 -21.18 3.75
N SER A 8 7.59 -21.34 2.58
CA SER A 8 7.58 -20.32 1.52
C SER A 8 6.16 -19.98 1.07
N PHE A 9 5.30 -20.98 0.84
CA PHE A 9 3.90 -20.75 0.49
C PHE A 9 3.13 -20.01 1.58
N SER A 10 3.32 -20.40 2.84
CA SER A 10 2.64 -19.73 3.97
C SER A 10 3.08 -18.28 4.12
N LEU A 11 4.37 -17.98 3.90
CA LEU A 11 4.92 -16.64 3.98
C LEU A 11 4.43 -15.76 2.81
N ILE A 12 4.39 -16.30 1.59
CA ILE A 12 3.81 -15.61 0.43
C ILE A 12 2.33 -15.29 0.68
N ALA A 13 1.54 -16.25 1.18
CA ALA A 13 0.13 -16.03 1.49
C ALA A 13 -0.06 -14.93 2.55
N TYR A 14 0.77 -14.91 3.58
CA TYR A 14 0.78 -13.86 4.59
C TYR A 14 1.09 -12.48 3.99
N PHE A 15 2.10 -12.38 3.13
CA PHE A 15 2.44 -11.13 2.46
C PHE A 15 1.35 -10.64 1.51
N ILE A 16 0.71 -11.54 0.77
CA ILE A 16 -0.44 -11.19 -0.08
C ILE A 16 -1.56 -10.55 0.76
N GLU A 17 -1.89 -11.13 1.92
CA GLU A 17 -2.92 -10.58 2.79
C GLU A 17 -2.50 -9.23 3.40
N LYS A 18 -1.25 -9.09 3.81
CA LYS A 18 -0.70 -7.80 4.28
C LYS A 18 -0.79 -6.71 3.20
N LYS A 19 -0.42 -7.03 1.96
CA LYS A 19 -0.55 -6.13 0.81
C LYS A 19 -2.02 -5.75 0.58
N ARG A 20 -2.94 -6.72 0.63
CA ARG A 20 -4.38 -6.48 0.45
C ARG A 20 -4.93 -5.49 1.48
N MET A 21 -4.54 -5.63 2.75
CA MET A 21 -4.95 -4.68 3.80
C MET A 21 -4.39 -3.28 3.54
N SER A 22 -3.11 -3.14 3.22
CA SER A 22 -2.52 -1.82 2.91
C SER A 22 -3.15 -1.17 1.68
N MET A 23 -3.54 -1.97 0.67
CA MET A 23 -4.28 -1.46 -0.49
C MET A 23 -5.69 -0.97 -0.12
N LYS A 24 -6.37 -1.65 0.80
CA LYS A 24 -7.68 -1.24 1.31
C LYS A 24 -7.59 0.09 2.03
N ASP A 25 -6.67 0.22 2.98
CA ASP A 25 -6.46 1.45 3.74
C ASP A 25 -6.14 2.63 2.81
N ARG A 26 -5.30 2.39 1.80
CA ARG A 26 -4.96 3.37 0.76
C ARG A 26 -6.21 3.82 0.00
N LEU A 27 -7.06 2.88 -0.42
CA LEU A 27 -8.28 3.20 -1.17
C LEU A 27 -9.29 3.97 -0.32
N GLU A 28 -9.44 3.63 0.97
CA GLU A 28 -10.34 4.33 1.88
C GLU A 28 -9.96 5.81 2.05
N ILE A 29 -8.66 6.12 2.15
CA ILE A 29 -8.19 7.50 2.22
C ILE A 29 -8.41 8.24 0.90
N LEU A 30 -8.08 7.61 -0.24
CA LEU A 30 -8.27 8.24 -1.55
C LEU A 30 -9.76 8.51 -1.86
N GLU A 31 -10.63 7.58 -1.48
CA GLU A 31 -12.08 7.69 -1.63
C GLU A 31 -12.64 8.86 -0.80
N ARG A 32 -12.16 9.05 0.44
CA ARG A 32 -12.53 10.19 1.31
C ARG A 32 -12.38 11.54 0.61
N TYR A 33 -11.40 11.67 -0.27
CA TYR A 33 -11.08 12.90 -1.00
C TYR A 33 -11.54 12.90 -2.46
N GLY A 34 -12.17 11.82 -2.93
CA GLY A 34 -12.58 11.65 -4.32
C GLY A 34 -11.40 11.82 -5.29
N VAL A 35 -10.27 11.20 -4.99
CA VAL A 35 -9.06 11.19 -5.83
C VAL A 35 -8.65 9.75 -6.16
N LYS A 36 -7.78 9.57 -7.16
CA LYS A 36 -7.29 8.26 -7.60
C LYS A 36 -5.85 7.98 -7.20
N SER A 37 -5.11 8.98 -6.72
CA SER A 37 -3.69 8.85 -6.35
C SER A 37 -3.27 9.86 -5.28
N ALA A 38 -2.16 9.56 -4.60
CA ALA A 38 -1.50 10.47 -3.66
C ALA A 38 -1.21 11.83 -4.32
N LYS A 39 -0.72 11.79 -5.57
CA LYS A 39 -0.44 12.99 -6.36
C LYS A 39 -1.68 13.86 -6.58
N GLU A 40 -2.83 13.27 -6.91
CA GLU A 40 -4.07 14.03 -7.05
C GLU A 40 -4.52 14.66 -5.73
N LEU A 41 -4.31 13.97 -4.60
CA LEU A 41 -4.57 14.53 -3.26
C LEU A 41 -3.64 15.72 -2.98
N GLU A 42 -2.35 15.56 -3.22
CA GLU A 42 -1.35 16.62 -3.06
C GLU A 42 -1.70 17.86 -3.90
N GLU A 43 -2.09 17.68 -5.16
CA GLU A 43 -2.53 18.77 -6.04
C GLU A 43 -3.77 19.49 -5.50
N LYS A 44 -4.78 18.75 -5.00
CA LYS A 44 -5.96 19.36 -4.39
C LYS A 44 -5.62 20.15 -3.11
N ILE A 45 -4.69 19.65 -2.29
CA ILE A 45 -4.19 20.38 -1.10
C ILE A 45 -3.50 21.68 -1.53
N LYS A 46 -2.58 21.61 -2.49
CA LYS A 46 -1.84 22.78 -3.01
C LYS A 46 -2.74 23.84 -3.62
N ARG A 47 -3.84 23.44 -4.27
CA ARG A 47 -4.85 24.37 -4.81
C ARG A 47 -5.77 24.97 -3.74
N GLY A 48 -5.79 24.40 -2.53
CA GLY A 48 -6.72 24.78 -1.47
C GLY A 48 -8.13 24.20 -1.65
N ASP A 49 -8.30 23.22 -2.54
CA ASP A 49 -9.59 22.52 -2.76
C ASP A 49 -10.00 21.68 -1.53
N VAL A 50 -9.01 21.29 -0.71
CA VAL A 50 -9.20 20.60 0.56
C VAL A 50 -8.36 21.27 1.64
N LYS A 51 -8.84 21.26 2.88
CA LYS A 51 -8.06 21.76 4.01
C LYS A 51 -6.79 20.92 4.21
N GLU A 52 -5.67 21.61 4.37
CA GLU A 52 -4.36 21.00 4.61
C GLU A 52 -4.35 20.08 5.84
N HIS A 53 -5.10 20.41 6.89
CA HIS A 53 -5.41 19.47 7.97
C HIS A 53 -6.89 19.07 7.90
N PRO A 54 -7.20 17.75 7.91
CA PRO A 54 -6.32 16.58 8.11
C PRO A 54 -5.65 16.03 6.83
N ALA A 55 -5.86 16.63 5.66
CA ALA A 55 -5.49 16.01 4.38
C ALA A 55 -3.99 15.77 4.17
N GLY A 56 -3.11 16.57 4.75
CA GLY A 56 -1.66 16.40 4.68
C GLY A 56 -1.17 15.17 5.43
N GLU A 57 -1.75 14.86 6.59
CA GLU A 57 -1.45 13.63 7.35
C GLU A 57 -1.95 12.39 6.60
N ASP A 58 -3.15 12.50 6.02
CA ASP A 58 -3.71 11.46 5.15
C ASP A 58 -2.85 11.26 3.89
N LEU A 59 -2.30 12.32 3.28
CA LEU A 59 -1.36 12.22 2.16
C LEU A 59 -0.10 11.45 2.55
N ILE A 60 0.54 11.83 3.66
CA ILE A 60 1.72 11.12 4.19
C ILE A 60 1.39 9.64 4.44
N THR A 61 0.20 9.36 4.96
CA THR A 61 -0.26 7.99 5.21
C THR A 61 -0.38 7.20 3.90
N VAL A 62 -0.98 7.79 2.86
CA VAL A 62 -1.09 7.16 1.53
C VAL A 62 0.28 6.90 0.92
N GLU A 63 1.22 7.84 0.99
CA GLU A 63 2.58 7.68 0.45
C GLU A 63 3.33 6.54 1.15
N ASN A 64 3.22 6.45 2.48
CA ASN A 64 3.80 5.35 3.25
C ASN A 64 3.17 3.99 2.90
N LEU A 65 1.85 3.95 2.68
CA LEU A 65 1.17 2.74 2.23
C LEU A 65 1.63 2.31 0.84
N GLU A 66 1.87 3.25 -0.08
CA GLU A 66 2.41 2.95 -1.42
C GLU A 66 3.82 2.35 -1.36
N ILE A 67 4.70 2.90 -0.51
CA ILE A 67 6.03 2.34 -0.25
C ILE A 67 5.92 0.92 0.30
N ARG A 68 5.09 0.71 1.33
CA ARG A 68 4.88 -0.60 1.94
C ARG A 68 4.32 -1.63 0.96
N ILE A 69 3.37 -1.24 0.12
CA ILE A 69 2.81 -2.13 -0.93
C ILE A 69 3.90 -2.55 -1.91
N LYS A 70 4.81 -1.63 -2.28
CA LYS A 70 5.95 -1.93 -3.14
C LYS A 70 6.92 -2.90 -2.47
N GLU A 71 7.32 -2.63 -1.23
CA GLU A 71 8.22 -3.51 -0.45
C GLU A 71 7.67 -4.93 -0.35
N ILE A 72 6.40 -5.09 0.02
CA ILE A 72 5.76 -6.42 0.11
C ILE A 72 5.73 -7.11 -1.26
N SER A 73 5.56 -6.36 -2.35
CA SER A 73 5.59 -6.93 -3.70
C SER A 73 6.98 -7.41 -4.09
N ASP A 74 8.02 -6.67 -3.69
CA ASP A 74 9.42 -7.04 -3.88
C ASP A 74 9.79 -8.28 -3.04
N ASP A 75 9.29 -8.37 -1.81
CA ASP A 75 9.47 -9.54 -0.93
C ASP A 75 8.83 -10.80 -1.53
N ILE A 76 7.57 -10.71 -2.01
CA ILE A 76 6.88 -11.83 -2.66
C ILE A 76 7.68 -12.31 -3.89
N ARG A 77 8.16 -11.39 -4.73
CA ARG A 77 8.95 -11.73 -5.91
C ARG A 77 10.24 -12.46 -5.53
N THR A 78 10.95 -11.96 -4.52
CA THR A 78 12.18 -12.60 -4.01
C THR A 78 11.92 -14.02 -3.52
N LEU A 79 10.81 -14.24 -2.81
CA LEU A 79 10.42 -15.57 -2.33
C LEU A 79 10.00 -16.53 -3.45
N GLN A 80 9.49 -16.03 -4.57
CA GLN A 80 9.11 -16.83 -5.74
C GLN A 80 10.31 -17.19 -6.62
N GLU A 81 11.35 -16.34 -6.64
CA GLU A 81 12.59 -16.56 -7.41
C GLU A 81 13.61 -17.41 -6.65
N THR A 82 13.38 -17.72 -5.37
CA THR A 82 14.26 -18.57 -4.57
C THR A 82 14.05 -20.05 -4.97
N PRO A 83 15.10 -20.77 -5.44
CA PRO A 83 15.00 -22.14 -5.97
C PRO A 83 14.71 -23.22 -4.92
#